data_AF-A0A316DHK6-F1
#
_entry.id   AF-A0A316DHK6-F1
#
_cell.length_a   1.000
_cell.length_b   1.000
_cell.length_c   1.000
_cell.angle_alpha   90.00
_cell.angle_beta   90.00
_cell.angle_gamma   90.00
#
_symmetry.space_group_name_H-M   'P 1'
#
loop_
_entity.id
_entity.type
_entity.pdbx_description
1 polymer ?
#
loop_
_entity_poly.entity_id
_entity_poly.type
_entity_poly.pdbx_seq_one_letter_code
_entity_poly.pdbx_strand_id
1 'polypeptide(L)'
;MKKYSTLGELLMEYRRINMMSQIDLATLFDVDIRTILRWEKNETLLKPEKEKLLADITFIPYQVIRNLNAPVAIPTYYDFDLRKYSLSSISKDLPDADWIKDKIDKTTDRIRSINTDVDIDYIIRFTNLQNNNQKATSKELIRAASNMLPELNIIVSDTSGNYAGHCVYLPLSLETYEKIKRREIKEKQLNVGDLVNYKHQKTPVFYCHSITADCNENFFFIIGAVLKFFRDTPLKNYIYALLTSRYDSYDMSKQLGVKLIWEDKEAKEKQKMIAAPRLYEGNFYNFLK
;
A
#
# COMPACT_ATOMS: atom_id res chain seq x y z
N MET A 1 6.80 -8.42 10.86
CA MET A 1 7.70 -8.98 9.82
C MET A 1 8.49 -10.19 10.32
N LYS A 2 8.37 -11.33 9.64
CA LYS A 2 9.17 -12.56 9.87
C LYS A 2 10.44 -12.51 9.03
N LYS A 3 11.56 -13.06 9.53
CA LYS A 3 12.80 -13.22 8.75
C LYS A 3 12.70 -14.50 7.91
N TYR A 4 13.03 -14.39 6.62
CA TYR A 4 13.20 -15.52 5.72
C TYR A 4 14.66 -15.59 5.30
N SER A 5 15.24 -16.79 5.35
CA SER A 5 16.63 -17.03 4.99
C SER A 5 16.77 -17.61 3.59
N THR A 6 15.71 -18.23 3.07
CA THR A 6 15.67 -18.84 1.73
C THR A 6 14.34 -18.54 1.04
N LEU A 7 14.31 -18.69 -0.29
CA LEU A 7 13.06 -18.57 -1.05
C LEU A 7 12.08 -19.68 -0.67
N GLY A 8 12.58 -20.89 -0.42
CA GLY A 8 11.75 -22.03 -0.08
C GLY A 8 10.94 -21.82 1.21
N GLU A 9 11.54 -21.24 2.24
CA GLU A 9 10.83 -20.84 3.47
C GLU A 9 9.67 -19.88 3.20
N LEU A 10 9.89 -18.91 2.30
CA LEU A 10 8.88 -17.92 1.93
C LEU A 10 7.73 -18.56 1.15
N LEU A 11 8.02 -19.47 0.22
CA LEU A 11 7.01 -20.18 -0.58
C LEU A 11 6.14 -21.09 0.27
N MET A 12 6.74 -21.84 1.20
CA MET A 12 6.00 -22.68 2.14
C MET A 12 5.06 -21.85 3.00
N GLU A 13 5.52 -20.69 3.49
CA GLU A 13 4.68 -19.77 4.26
C GLU A 13 3.54 -19.19 3.41
N TYR A 14 3.83 -18.76 2.18
CA TYR A 14 2.81 -18.28 1.25
C TYR A 14 1.72 -19.33 1.05
N ARG A 15 2.09 -20.59 0.79
CA ARG A 15 1.11 -21.67 0.66
C ARG A 15 0.29 -21.88 1.92
N ARG A 16 0.94 -21.86 3.10
CA ARG A 16 0.26 -22.03 4.39
C ARG A 16 -0.79 -20.95 4.63
N ILE A 17 -0.45 -19.69 4.36
CA ILE A 17 -1.36 -18.54 4.51
C ILE A 17 -2.54 -18.65 3.55
N ASN A 18 -2.31 -19.12 2.32
CA ASN A 18 -3.35 -19.25 1.29
C ASN A 18 -4.04 -20.63 1.29
N MET A 19 -3.75 -21.50 2.27
CA MET A 19 -4.29 -22.87 2.36
C MET A 19 -4.09 -23.70 1.08
N MET A 20 -2.91 -23.55 0.46
CA MET A 20 -2.58 -24.21 -0.80
C MET A 20 -1.71 -25.46 -0.61
N SER A 21 -2.01 -26.51 -1.36
CA SER A 21 -1.11 -27.65 -1.55
C SER A 21 0.02 -27.31 -2.52
N GLN A 22 1.03 -28.19 -2.62
CA GLN A 22 2.08 -28.07 -3.63
C GLN A 22 1.53 -28.25 -5.05
N ILE A 23 0.46 -29.04 -5.22
CA ILE A 23 -0.22 -29.25 -6.51
C ILE A 23 -0.92 -27.97 -6.95
N ASP A 24 -1.61 -27.28 -6.03
CA ASP A 24 -2.27 -26.01 -6.31
C ASP A 24 -1.24 -24.97 -6.76
N LEU A 25 -0.11 -24.88 -6.04
CA LEU A 25 0.97 -23.98 -6.41
C LEU A 25 1.57 -24.35 -7.77
N ALA A 26 1.84 -25.63 -8.02
CA ALA A 26 2.38 -26.10 -9.30
C ALA A 26 1.45 -25.73 -10.47
N THR A 27 0.14 -25.84 -10.27
CA THR A 27 -0.89 -25.46 -11.23
C THR A 27 -0.87 -23.95 -11.52
N LEU A 28 -0.74 -23.10 -10.49
CA LEU A 28 -0.64 -21.64 -10.68
C LEU A 28 0.58 -21.25 -11.53
N PHE A 29 1.70 -21.95 -11.36
CA PHE A 29 2.96 -21.64 -12.05
C PHE A 29 3.13 -22.34 -13.41
N ASP A 30 2.17 -23.20 -13.77
CA ASP A 30 2.23 -24.11 -14.91
C ASP A 30 3.56 -24.89 -14.94
N VAL A 31 3.83 -25.63 -13.86
CA VAL A 31 5.03 -26.45 -13.70
C VAL A 31 4.70 -27.79 -13.06
N ASP A 32 5.61 -28.76 -13.20
CA ASP A 32 5.53 -30.02 -12.48
C ASP A 32 5.69 -29.84 -10.97
N ILE A 33 4.99 -30.64 -10.16
CA ILE A 33 5.06 -30.61 -8.69
C ILE A 33 6.50 -30.78 -8.15
N ARG A 34 7.35 -31.57 -8.83
CA ARG A 34 8.76 -31.73 -8.46
C ARG A 34 9.55 -30.43 -8.60
N THR A 35 9.11 -29.52 -9.45
CA THR A 35 9.71 -28.18 -9.57
C THR A 35 9.40 -27.34 -8.33
N ILE A 36 8.14 -27.35 -7.87
CA ILE A 36 7.77 -26.70 -6.61
C ILE A 36 8.53 -27.31 -5.43
N LEU A 37 8.63 -28.64 -5.35
CA LEU A 37 9.39 -29.33 -4.30
C LEU A 37 10.86 -28.88 -4.26
N ARG A 38 11.50 -28.77 -5.44
CA ARG A 38 12.90 -28.28 -5.54
C ARG A 38 13.03 -26.82 -5.11
N TRP A 39 12.07 -25.96 -5.45
CA TRP A 39 12.06 -24.56 -5.01
C TRP A 39 11.89 -24.45 -3.49
N GLU A 40 10.96 -25.21 -2.91
CA GLU A 40 10.73 -25.20 -1.45
C GLU A 40 11.90 -25.75 -0.65
N LYS A 41 12.66 -26.69 -1.22
CA LYS A 41 13.91 -27.21 -0.64
C LYS A 41 15.15 -26.39 -0.97
N ASN A 42 15.00 -25.31 -1.74
CA ASN A 42 16.10 -24.47 -2.21
C ASN A 42 17.18 -25.26 -2.99
N GLU A 43 16.78 -26.32 -3.70
CA GLU A 43 17.68 -27.17 -4.51
C GLU A 43 18.02 -26.54 -5.86
N THR A 44 17.15 -25.65 -6.37
CA THR A 44 17.34 -24.96 -7.65
C THR A 44 16.88 -23.52 -7.55
N LEU A 45 17.63 -22.60 -8.17
CA LEU A 45 17.24 -21.21 -8.32
C LEU A 45 16.19 -21.04 -9.44
N LEU A 46 15.29 -20.06 -9.26
CA LEU A 46 14.37 -19.64 -10.30
C LEU A 46 15.14 -18.84 -11.36
N LYS A 47 14.74 -19.02 -12.62
CA LYS A 47 15.19 -18.14 -13.71
C LYS A 47 14.48 -16.78 -13.61
N PRO A 48 15.05 -15.69 -14.15
CA PRO A 48 14.45 -14.35 -14.06
C PRO A 48 13.00 -14.25 -14.53
N GLU A 49 12.60 -15.02 -15.55
CA GLU A 49 11.22 -15.03 -16.04
C GLU A 49 10.26 -15.61 -15.00
N LYS A 50 10.71 -16.64 -14.26
CA LYS A 50 9.94 -17.27 -13.18
C LYS A 50 9.94 -16.42 -11.90
N GLU A 51 10.97 -15.62 -11.65
CA GLU A 51 10.94 -14.64 -10.55
C GLU A 51 9.85 -13.58 -10.76
N LYS A 52 9.76 -13.03 -11.98
CA LYS A 52 8.71 -12.05 -12.34
C LYS A 52 7.33 -12.67 -12.23
N LEU A 53 7.15 -13.87 -12.81
CA LEU A 53 5.90 -14.61 -12.68
C LEU A 53 5.53 -14.89 -11.22
N LEU A 54 6.53 -15.17 -10.36
CA LEU A 54 6.32 -15.37 -8.93
C LEU A 54 5.85 -14.07 -8.24
N ALA A 55 6.46 -12.94 -8.54
CA ALA A 55 6.00 -11.63 -8.05
C ALA A 55 4.56 -11.36 -8.50
N ASP A 56 4.26 -11.58 -9.78
CA ASP A 56 2.94 -11.38 -10.36
C ASP A 56 1.89 -12.31 -9.78
N ILE A 57 2.17 -13.58 -9.51
CA ILE A 57 1.18 -14.53 -8.96
C ILE A 57 0.97 -14.31 -7.47
N THR A 58 2.04 -14.06 -6.72
CA THR A 58 1.98 -14.04 -5.24
C THR A 58 1.78 -12.65 -4.66
N PHE A 59 2.01 -11.61 -5.46
CA PHE A 59 2.08 -10.22 -5.02
C PHE A 59 3.13 -9.97 -3.94
N ILE A 60 4.16 -10.83 -3.90
CA ILE A 60 5.37 -10.61 -3.11
C ILE A 60 6.26 -9.65 -3.91
N PRO A 61 6.86 -8.63 -3.29
CA PRO A 61 7.72 -7.70 -4.00
C PRO A 61 8.87 -8.42 -4.71
N TYR A 62 9.14 -8.06 -5.96
CA TYR A 62 10.16 -8.72 -6.78
C TYR A 62 11.53 -8.71 -6.10
N GLN A 63 11.89 -7.62 -5.40
CA GLN A 63 13.14 -7.54 -4.66
C GLN A 63 13.27 -8.60 -3.54
N VAL A 64 12.17 -8.96 -2.88
CA VAL A 64 12.17 -10.01 -1.83
C VAL A 64 12.49 -11.36 -2.47
N ILE A 65 11.84 -11.67 -3.60
CA ILE A 65 12.07 -12.90 -4.34
C ILE A 65 13.54 -12.97 -4.79
N ARG A 66 14.04 -11.91 -5.42
CA ARG A 66 15.41 -11.84 -5.92
C ARG A 66 16.46 -11.99 -4.83
N ASN A 67 16.26 -11.33 -3.68
CA ASN A 67 17.16 -11.45 -2.53
C ASN A 67 17.28 -12.89 -2.03
N LEU A 68 16.16 -13.61 -1.99
CA LEU A 68 16.08 -14.97 -1.48
C LEU A 68 16.42 -16.03 -2.54
N ASN A 69 16.37 -15.66 -3.82
CA ASN A 69 16.70 -16.50 -4.99
C ASN A 69 18.13 -16.26 -5.52
N ALA A 70 19.06 -15.85 -4.66
CA ALA A 70 20.46 -15.68 -5.02
C ALA A 70 21.30 -16.94 -4.64
N PRO A 71 22.44 -17.20 -5.32
CA PRO A 71 23.35 -18.29 -4.93
C PRO A 71 23.77 -18.23 -3.46
N VAL A 72 23.94 -17.01 -2.95
CA VAL A 72 24.02 -16.71 -1.53
C VAL A 72 22.83 -15.81 -1.21
N ALA A 73 21.79 -16.39 -0.60
CA ALA A 73 20.58 -15.67 -0.26
C ALA A 73 20.88 -14.51 0.71
N ILE A 74 20.21 -13.37 0.49
CA ILE A 74 20.21 -12.22 1.40
C ILE A 74 18.98 -12.37 2.29
N PRO A 75 19.14 -12.72 3.58
CA PRO A 75 18.00 -12.90 4.46
C PRO A 75 17.17 -11.62 4.56
N THR A 76 15.87 -11.75 4.34
CA THR A 76 14.96 -10.61 4.21
C THR A 76 13.84 -10.74 5.22
N TYR A 77 13.53 -9.66 5.93
CA TYR A 77 12.33 -9.58 6.74
C TYR A 77 11.16 -9.23 5.83
N TYR A 78 10.06 -9.97 5.91
CA TYR A 78 8.88 -9.72 5.10
C TYR A 78 7.60 -9.93 5.90
N ASP A 79 6.55 -9.24 5.48
CA ASP A 79 5.25 -9.24 6.08
C ASP A 79 4.15 -9.37 5.04
N PHE A 80 3.41 -10.48 5.08
CA PHE A 80 2.37 -10.76 4.10
C PHE A 80 1.17 -9.83 4.23
N ASP A 81 0.84 -9.35 5.44
CA ASP A 81 -0.28 -8.44 5.66
C ASP A 81 0.03 -7.02 5.17
N LEU A 82 1.23 -6.51 5.47
CA LEU A 82 1.65 -5.18 5.01
C LEU A 82 2.17 -5.14 3.58
N ARG A 83 2.52 -6.31 3.02
CA ARG A 83 3.30 -6.47 1.77
C ARG A 83 4.60 -5.69 1.79
N LYS A 84 5.24 -5.62 2.96
CA LYS A 84 6.39 -4.77 3.23
C LYS A 84 7.58 -5.62 3.68
N TYR A 85 8.77 -5.29 3.18
CA TYR A 85 10.03 -5.92 3.50
C TYR A 85 11.06 -4.95 4.10
N SER A 86 12.08 -5.53 4.72
CA SER A 86 13.26 -4.83 5.22
C SER A 86 14.46 -5.78 5.19
N LEU A 87 15.65 -5.23 4.89
CA LEU A 87 16.92 -5.98 4.91
C LEU A 87 17.57 -6.00 6.29
N SER A 88 17.11 -5.16 7.21
CA SER A 88 17.63 -5.09 8.58
C SER A 88 16.51 -5.17 9.61
N SER A 89 16.85 -5.54 10.84
CA SER A 89 15.91 -5.49 11.96
C SER A 89 15.55 -4.07 12.37
N ILE A 90 16.44 -3.12 12.15
CA ILE A 90 16.31 -1.72 12.58
C ILE A 90 15.34 -0.97 11.65
N SER A 91 15.36 -1.27 10.35
CA SER A 91 14.56 -0.56 9.35
C SER A 91 13.19 -1.22 9.07
N LYS A 92 12.62 -1.95 10.03
CA LYS A 92 11.30 -2.61 9.87
C LYS A 92 10.14 -1.64 10.09
N ASP A 93 10.26 -0.84 11.13
CA ASP A 93 9.23 0.10 11.56
C ASP A 93 9.21 1.31 10.63
N LEU A 94 8.07 2.00 10.51
CA LEU A 94 8.01 3.21 9.70
C LEU A 94 9.01 4.25 10.23
N PRO A 95 9.67 5.01 9.35
CA PRO A 95 10.56 6.08 9.77
C PRO A 95 9.80 7.15 10.55
N ASP A 96 10.51 7.93 11.35
CA ASP A 96 9.92 9.09 12.02
C ASP A 96 9.45 10.13 10.97
N ALA A 97 8.28 10.73 11.21
CA ALA A 97 7.71 11.72 10.31
C ALA A 97 8.61 12.95 10.15
N ASP A 98 9.35 13.37 11.19
CA ASP A 98 10.26 14.50 11.10
C ASP A 98 11.39 14.25 10.10
N TRP A 99 11.85 12.99 9.96
CA TRP A 99 12.85 12.65 8.95
C TRP A 99 12.31 12.82 7.54
N ILE A 100 11.04 12.45 7.31
CA ILE A 100 10.36 12.67 6.03
C ILE A 100 10.27 14.17 5.75
N LYS A 101 9.90 14.97 6.75
CA LYS A 101 9.82 16.43 6.64
C LYS A 101 11.17 17.05 6.26
N ASP A 102 12.26 16.63 6.91
CA ASP A 102 13.62 17.14 6.65
C ASP A 102 14.13 16.81 5.24
N LYS A 103 13.57 15.78 4.61
CA LYS A 103 13.98 15.28 3.29
C LYS A 103 12.84 15.35 2.28
N ILE A 104 11.82 16.15 2.54
CA ILE A 104 10.61 16.29 1.71
C ILE A 104 10.93 16.68 0.25
N ASP A 105 12.07 17.35 0.03
CA ASP A 105 12.54 17.74 -1.30
C ASP A 105 13.38 16.68 -2.02
N LYS A 106 13.65 15.52 -1.39
CA LYS A 106 14.27 14.38 -2.05
C LYS A 106 13.25 13.65 -2.91
N THR A 107 13.53 13.60 -4.21
CA THR A 107 12.65 12.99 -5.22
C THR A 107 13.28 11.73 -5.81
N THR A 108 12.48 11.00 -6.58
CA THR A 108 12.89 9.84 -7.36
C THR A 108 12.12 9.83 -8.68
N ASP A 109 12.76 9.40 -9.75
CA ASP A 109 12.13 9.26 -11.07
C ASP A 109 11.26 7.99 -11.17
N ARG A 110 11.26 7.17 -10.11
CA ARG A 110 10.45 5.94 -10.02
C ARG A 110 8.98 6.20 -9.63
N ILE A 111 8.66 7.44 -9.24
CA ILE A 111 7.29 7.87 -8.96
C ILE A 111 6.69 8.47 -10.22
N ARG A 112 5.47 8.05 -10.55
CA ARG A 112 4.65 8.66 -11.61
C ARG A 112 3.19 8.64 -11.23
N SER A 113 2.37 9.45 -11.90
CA SER A 113 0.92 9.39 -11.75
C SER A 113 0.36 8.04 -12.21
N ILE A 114 -0.74 7.63 -11.57
CA ILE A 114 -1.52 6.45 -11.97
C ILE A 114 -2.23 6.79 -13.29
N ASN A 115 -1.94 6.03 -14.35
CA ASN A 115 -2.46 6.34 -15.69
C ASN A 115 -2.75 5.11 -16.57
N THR A 116 -2.50 3.90 -16.08
CA THR A 116 -2.82 2.65 -16.82
C THR A 116 -3.79 1.77 -16.03
N ASP A 117 -4.48 0.87 -16.74
CA ASP A 117 -5.36 -0.10 -16.09
C ASP A 117 -4.58 -1.11 -15.22
N VAL A 118 -3.34 -1.43 -15.60
CA VAL A 118 -2.45 -2.29 -14.83
C VAL A 118 -2.13 -1.68 -13.46
N ASP A 119 -1.92 -0.36 -13.39
CA ASP A 119 -1.71 0.34 -12.12
C ASP A 119 -2.91 0.17 -11.18
N ILE A 120 -4.11 0.34 -11.73
CA ILE A 120 -5.38 0.23 -11.00
C ILE A 120 -5.58 -1.22 -10.53
N ASP A 121 -5.21 -2.20 -11.35
CA ASP A 121 -5.27 -3.61 -10.97
C ASP A 121 -4.36 -3.94 -9.79
N TYR A 122 -3.15 -3.37 -9.74
CA TYR A 122 -2.28 -3.51 -8.57
C TYR A 122 -2.88 -2.88 -7.31
N ILE A 123 -3.49 -1.70 -7.43
CA ILE A 123 -4.16 -1.01 -6.31
C ILE A 123 -5.32 -1.86 -5.77
N ILE A 124 -6.22 -2.31 -6.65
CA ILE A 124 -7.37 -3.14 -6.25
C ILE A 124 -6.89 -4.44 -5.61
N ARG A 125 -5.87 -5.07 -6.20
CA ARG A 125 -5.30 -6.29 -5.63
C ARG A 125 -4.72 -6.05 -4.24
N PHE A 126 -3.96 -4.98 -4.04
CA PHE A 126 -3.46 -4.61 -2.70
C PHE A 126 -4.62 -4.40 -1.73
N THR A 127 -5.64 -3.63 -2.12
CA THR A 127 -6.82 -3.35 -1.30
C THR A 127 -7.57 -4.62 -0.89
N ASN A 128 -7.77 -5.56 -1.82
CA ASN A 128 -8.42 -6.84 -1.54
C ASN A 128 -7.61 -7.68 -0.54
N LEU A 129 -6.28 -7.67 -0.64
CA LEU A 129 -5.40 -8.41 0.28
C LEU A 129 -5.40 -7.86 1.71
N GLN A 130 -5.89 -6.63 1.93
CA GLN A 130 -6.04 -6.07 3.28
C GLN A 130 -7.27 -6.61 4.02
N ASN A 131 -8.14 -7.40 3.38
CA ASN A 131 -9.37 -7.93 3.95
C ASN A 131 -10.25 -6.84 4.62
N ASN A 132 -10.29 -5.63 4.06
CA ASN A 132 -11.08 -4.52 4.58
C ASN A 132 -12.29 -4.26 3.67
N ASN A 133 -13.45 -4.78 4.06
CA ASN A 133 -14.71 -4.69 3.31
C ASN A 133 -15.34 -3.28 3.27
N GLN A 134 -14.71 -2.30 3.91
CA GLN A 134 -15.12 -0.91 3.80
C GLN A 134 -14.57 -0.25 2.54
N LYS A 135 -13.44 -0.74 2.01
CA LYS A 135 -12.68 -0.10 0.94
C LYS A 135 -13.34 -0.19 -0.44
N ALA A 136 -13.23 0.88 -1.20
CA ALA A 136 -13.65 0.93 -2.59
C ALA A 136 -12.68 0.16 -3.51
N THR A 137 -13.24 -0.54 -4.50
CA THR A 137 -12.47 -1.32 -5.48
C THR A 137 -12.96 -1.06 -6.91
N SER A 138 -13.72 0.03 -7.15
CA SER A 138 -14.17 0.41 -8.49
C SER A 138 -12.99 0.97 -9.29
N LYS A 139 -12.74 0.37 -10.47
CA LYS A 139 -11.73 0.87 -11.40
C LYS A 139 -12.06 2.27 -11.88
N GLU A 140 -13.34 2.53 -12.14
CA GLU A 140 -13.85 3.81 -12.63
C GLU A 140 -13.62 4.92 -11.62
N LEU A 141 -13.90 4.66 -10.33
CA LEU A 141 -13.65 5.61 -9.24
C LEU A 141 -12.17 5.95 -9.11
N ILE A 142 -11.29 4.94 -9.07
CA ILE A 142 -9.84 5.13 -8.94
C ILE A 142 -9.29 5.88 -10.16
N ARG A 143 -9.73 5.52 -11.37
CA ARG A 143 -9.33 6.20 -12.62
C ARG A 143 -9.76 7.67 -12.62
N ALA A 144 -11.01 7.95 -12.27
CA ALA A 144 -11.54 9.30 -12.22
C ALA A 144 -10.80 10.16 -11.19
N ALA A 145 -10.54 9.62 -9.99
CA ALA A 145 -9.77 10.30 -8.96
C ALA A 145 -8.34 10.59 -9.42
N SER A 146 -7.69 9.62 -10.08
CA SER A 146 -6.34 9.77 -10.62
C SER A 146 -6.24 10.84 -11.69
N ASN A 147 -7.25 10.97 -12.54
CA ASN A 147 -7.32 12.03 -13.55
C ASN A 147 -7.56 13.42 -12.92
N MET A 148 -8.33 13.50 -11.83
CA MET A 148 -8.64 14.77 -11.15
C MET A 148 -7.48 15.29 -10.29
N LEU A 149 -6.67 14.38 -9.74
CA LEU A 149 -5.61 14.70 -8.78
C LEU A 149 -4.37 13.84 -9.03
N PRO A 150 -3.73 13.97 -10.21
CA PRO A 150 -2.58 13.13 -10.61
C PRO A 150 -1.34 13.34 -9.75
N GLU A 151 -1.24 14.45 -9.02
CA GLU A 151 -0.12 14.80 -8.15
C GLU A 151 -0.09 14.00 -6.84
N LEU A 152 -1.27 13.54 -6.38
CA LEU A 152 -1.40 12.71 -5.17
C LEU A 152 -1.78 11.26 -5.49
N ASN A 153 -2.35 11.01 -6.67
CA ASN A 153 -2.64 9.67 -7.16
C ASN A 153 -1.45 9.13 -7.95
N ILE A 154 -0.51 8.55 -7.21
CA ILE A 154 0.81 8.16 -7.72
C ILE A 154 1.11 6.67 -7.46
N ILE A 155 1.98 6.12 -8.28
CA ILE A 155 2.52 4.76 -8.15
C ILE A 155 4.05 4.83 -8.15
N VAL A 156 4.68 3.92 -7.42
CA VAL A 156 6.14 3.78 -7.42
C VAL A 156 6.53 2.40 -7.91
N SER A 157 7.56 2.34 -8.75
CA SER A 157 8.19 1.09 -9.16
C SER A 157 9.49 0.83 -8.40
N ASP A 158 9.90 -0.43 -8.29
CA ASP A 158 11.24 -0.79 -7.86
C ASP A 158 12.28 -0.47 -8.95
N THR A 159 13.56 -0.67 -8.64
CA THR A 159 14.67 -0.45 -9.58
C THR A 159 14.65 -1.36 -10.81
N SER A 160 13.86 -2.43 -10.78
CA SER A 160 13.67 -3.37 -11.88
C SER A 160 12.37 -3.10 -12.66
N GLY A 161 11.63 -2.03 -12.32
CA GLY A 161 10.40 -1.61 -12.98
C GLY A 161 9.12 -2.31 -12.48
N ASN A 162 9.19 -3.14 -11.43
CA ASN A 162 8.01 -3.80 -10.88
C ASN A 162 7.25 -2.88 -9.92
N TYR A 163 5.96 -3.14 -9.73
CA TYR A 163 5.16 -2.45 -8.73
C TYR A 163 5.78 -2.53 -7.32
N ALA A 164 5.91 -1.37 -6.66
CA ALA A 164 6.52 -1.26 -5.34
C ALA A 164 5.70 -0.44 -4.33
N GLY A 165 4.57 0.14 -4.73
CA GLY A 165 3.73 0.93 -3.84
C GLY A 165 2.86 1.93 -4.59
N HIS A 166 1.97 2.59 -3.86
CA HIS A 166 1.10 3.63 -4.41
C HIS A 166 0.56 4.56 -3.33
N CYS A 167 -0.01 5.67 -3.80
CA CYS A 167 -0.89 6.52 -3.04
C CYS A 167 -2.12 6.86 -3.87
N VAL A 168 -3.31 6.78 -3.26
CA VAL A 168 -4.58 7.09 -3.90
C VAL A 168 -5.40 7.99 -3.00
N TYR A 169 -5.82 9.11 -3.57
CA TYR A 169 -6.67 10.12 -2.95
C TYR A 169 -7.94 10.31 -3.77
N LEU A 170 -9.08 10.22 -3.08
CA LEU A 170 -10.39 10.56 -3.59
C LEU A 170 -10.69 12.02 -3.18
N PRO A 171 -10.76 12.97 -4.13
CA PRO A 171 -11.19 14.32 -3.79
C PRO A 171 -12.70 14.33 -3.58
N LEU A 172 -13.16 14.41 -2.32
CA LEU A 172 -14.57 14.32 -1.97
C LEU A 172 -15.18 15.69 -1.66
N SER A 173 -16.49 15.81 -1.85
CA SER A 173 -17.25 16.90 -1.26
C SER A 173 -17.22 16.80 0.27
N LEU A 174 -17.35 17.93 0.96
CA LEU A 174 -17.46 17.93 2.42
C LEU A 174 -18.69 17.14 2.88
N GLU A 175 -19.81 17.24 2.16
CA GLU A 175 -21.04 16.51 2.47
C GLU A 175 -20.84 14.99 2.41
N THR A 176 -20.23 14.49 1.33
CA THR A 176 -19.94 13.06 1.15
C THR A 176 -19.00 12.57 2.24
N TYR A 177 -17.93 13.32 2.53
CA TYR A 177 -16.99 12.96 3.59
C TYR A 177 -17.67 12.87 4.96
N GLU A 178 -18.53 13.83 5.29
CA GLU A 178 -19.26 13.86 6.55
C GLU A 178 -20.20 12.65 6.71
N LYS A 179 -20.77 12.11 5.63
CA LYS A 179 -21.52 10.83 5.65
C LYS A 179 -20.60 9.65 6.01
N ILE A 180 -19.37 9.59 5.48
CA ILE A 180 -18.37 8.57 5.86
C ILE A 180 -17.97 8.73 7.33
N LYS A 181 -17.73 9.97 7.77
CA LYS A 181 -17.34 10.29 9.14
C LYS A 181 -18.38 9.83 10.15
N ARG A 182 -19.66 10.04 9.86
CA ARG A 182 -20.81 9.56 10.66
C ARG A 182 -21.16 8.09 10.44
N ARG A 183 -20.41 7.38 9.59
CA ARG A 183 -20.63 5.96 9.22
C ARG A 183 -22.00 5.69 8.59
N GLU A 184 -22.59 6.70 7.93
CA GLU A 184 -23.85 6.57 7.17
C GLU A 184 -23.61 5.82 5.85
N ILE A 185 -22.43 6.01 5.26
CA ILE A 185 -21.95 5.27 4.08
C ILE A 185 -20.56 4.72 4.33
N LYS A 186 -20.24 3.62 3.65
CA LYS A 186 -18.88 3.05 3.57
C LYS A 186 -18.17 3.59 2.34
N GLU A 187 -16.84 3.59 2.37
CA GLU A 187 -16.02 4.01 1.23
C GLU A 187 -16.36 3.21 -0.04
N LYS A 188 -16.67 1.92 0.06
CA LYS A 188 -17.12 1.07 -1.07
C LYS A 188 -18.43 1.48 -1.74
N GLN A 189 -19.21 2.37 -1.11
CA GLN A 189 -20.45 2.90 -1.67
C GLN A 189 -20.20 4.18 -2.48
N LEU A 190 -18.97 4.70 -2.48
CA LEU A 190 -18.59 5.85 -3.30
C LEU A 190 -18.62 5.49 -4.79
N ASN A 191 -19.02 6.46 -5.60
CA ASN A 191 -19.01 6.39 -7.05
C ASN A 191 -18.37 7.66 -7.65
N VAL A 192 -18.20 7.69 -8.97
CA VAL A 192 -17.54 8.82 -9.66
C VAL A 192 -18.24 10.16 -9.38
N GLY A 193 -19.56 10.16 -9.18
CA GLY A 193 -20.34 11.37 -8.87
C GLY A 193 -20.06 11.96 -7.47
N ASP A 194 -19.44 11.19 -6.58
CA ASP A 194 -18.99 11.68 -5.26
C ASP A 194 -17.68 12.47 -5.33
N LEU A 195 -16.96 12.36 -6.45
CA LEU A 195 -15.70 13.07 -6.66
C LEU A 195 -15.96 14.52 -7.08
N VAL A 196 -15.17 15.44 -6.54
CA VAL A 196 -15.28 16.87 -6.84
C VAL A 196 -13.93 17.46 -7.23
N ASN A 197 -13.94 18.51 -8.03
CA ASN A 197 -12.74 19.31 -8.25
C ASN A 197 -12.42 20.11 -6.97
N TYR A 198 -11.33 19.75 -6.30
CA TYR A 198 -10.91 20.34 -5.03
C TYR A 198 -10.66 21.86 -5.14
N LYS A 199 -10.28 22.36 -6.32
CA LYS A 199 -10.01 23.80 -6.55
C LYS A 199 -11.28 24.65 -6.47
N HIS A 200 -12.45 24.07 -6.64
CA HIS A 200 -13.74 24.75 -6.56
C HIS A 200 -14.41 24.62 -5.18
N GLN A 201 -13.76 23.94 -4.22
CA GLN A 201 -14.30 23.73 -2.90
C GLN A 201 -13.80 24.80 -1.92
N LYS A 202 -14.69 25.32 -1.08
CA LYS A 202 -14.30 26.20 0.05
C LYS A 202 -13.43 25.44 1.07
N THR A 203 -13.74 24.16 1.26
CA THR A 203 -13.00 23.24 2.12
C THR A 203 -12.79 21.92 1.37
N PRO A 204 -11.75 21.81 0.52
CA PRO A 204 -11.44 20.57 -0.15
C PRO A 204 -11.15 19.43 0.83
N VAL A 205 -11.70 18.24 0.53
CA VAL A 205 -11.41 17.01 1.28
C VAL A 205 -10.53 16.10 0.44
N PHE A 206 -9.32 15.85 0.93
CA PHE A 206 -8.38 14.89 0.38
C PHE A 206 -8.51 13.58 1.16
N TYR A 207 -9.39 12.70 0.68
CA TYR A 207 -9.64 11.42 1.31
C TYR A 207 -8.65 10.36 0.80
N CYS A 208 -7.66 10.01 1.62
CA CYS A 208 -6.67 8.99 1.32
C CYS A 208 -7.31 7.60 1.37
N HIS A 209 -7.58 7.04 0.19
CA HIS A 209 -8.03 5.67 -0.02
C HIS A 209 -6.94 4.68 0.36
N SER A 210 -5.69 4.91 -0.05
CA SER A 210 -4.59 4.01 0.25
C SER A 210 -3.25 4.72 0.14
N ILE A 211 -2.33 4.41 1.05
CA ILE A 211 -0.93 4.80 0.97
C ILE A 211 -0.09 3.63 1.47
N THR A 212 0.79 3.13 0.63
CA THR A 212 1.57 1.92 0.91
C THR A 212 2.82 1.85 0.05
N ALA A 213 3.84 1.17 0.58
CA ALA A 213 4.99 0.76 -0.18
C ALA A 213 5.55 -0.56 0.34
N ASP A 214 6.28 -1.25 -0.52
CA ASP A 214 6.92 -2.52 -0.25
C ASP A 214 8.13 -2.40 0.68
N CYS A 215 8.68 -1.21 0.88
CA CYS A 215 9.78 -0.95 1.81
C CYS A 215 9.73 0.50 2.30
N ASN A 216 10.49 0.79 3.36
CA ASN A 216 10.53 2.13 3.95
C ASN A 216 11.10 3.20 3.02
N GLU A 217 12.07 2.86 2.17
CA GLU A 217 12.62 3.82 1.20
C GLU A 217 11.53 4.28 0.21
N ASN A 218 10.79 3.33 -0.37
CA ASN A 218 9.70 3.65 -1.28
C ASN A 218 8.56 4.38 -0.56
N PHE A 219 8.27 4.00 0.69
CA PHE A 219 7.30 4.72 1.50
C PHE A 219 7.72 6.18 1.68
N PHE A 220 8.99 6.42 1.99
CA PHE A 220 9.58 7.74 2.18
C PHE A 220 9.40 8.66 0.98
N PHE A 221 9.63 8.15 -0.23
CA PHE A 221 9.41 8.92 -1.45
C PHE A 221 7.91 9.24 -1.67
N ILE A 222 7.02 8.26 -1.45
CA ILE A 222 5.57 8.48 -1.61
C ILE A 222 5.06 9.54 -0.63
N ILE A 223 5.32 9.35 0.68
CA ILE A 223 4.82 10.26 1.70
C ILE A 223 5.48 11.64 1.59
N GLY A 224 6.76 11.70 1.18
CA GLY A 224 7.45 12.95 0.85
C GLY A 224 6.76 13.71 -0.27
N ALA A 225 6.40 13.04 -1.38
CA ALA A 225 5.66 13.65 -2.48
C ALA A 225 4.28 14.18 -2.03
N VAL A 226 3.56 13.40 -1.22
CA VAL A 226 2.26 13.79 -0.65
C VAL A 226 2.41 15.05 0.20
N LEU A 227 3.32 15.05 1.17
CA LEU A 227 3.53 16.19 2.06
C LEU A 227 4.02 17.42 1.30
N LYS A 228 4.86 17.23 0.28
CA LYS A 228 5.35 18.30 -0.59
C LYS A 228 4.19 18.99 -1.31
N PHE A 229 3.24 18.22 -1.84
CA PHE A 229 2.02 18.78 -2.42
C PHE A 229 1.28 19.69 -1.42
N PHE A 230 1.09 19.26 -0.17
CA PHE A 230 0.40 20.07 0.84
C PHE A 230 1.20 21.29 1.31
N ARG A 231 2.54 21.22 1.30
CA ARG A 231 3.42 22.35 1.61
C ARG A 231 3.39 23.40 0.50
N ASP A 232 3.47 22.95 -0.75
CA ASP A 232 3.71 23.82 -1.92
C ASP A 232 2.39 24.31 -2.56
N THR A 233 1.27 23.64 -2.29
CA THR A 233 -0.05 24.06 -2.77
C THR A 233 -0.66 25.08 -1.82
N PRO A 234 -1.16 26.24 -2.30
CA PRO A 234 -1.73 27.29 -1.46
C PRO A 234 -3.14 26.95 -0.94
N LEU A 235 -3.24 25.87 -0.15
CA LEU A 235 -4.46 25.45 0.50
C LEU A 235 -4.67 26.29 1.77
N LYS A 236 -5.81 26.98 1.87
CA LYS A 236 -6.15 27.81 3.06
C LYS A 236 -6.91 27.04 4.13
N ASN A 237 -7.82 26.16 3.73
CA ASN A 237 -8.64 25.35 4.63
C ASN A 237 -8.95 24.02 3.95
N TYR A 238 -8.32 22.92 4.36
CA TYR A 238 -8.55 21.61 3.79
C TYR A 238 -8.68 20.55 4.88
N ILE A 239 -9.29 19.42 4.50
CA ILE A 239 -9.36 18.23 5.34
C ILE A 239 -8.53 17.14 4.66
N TYR A 240 -7.55 16.63 5.38
CA TYR A 240 -6.95 15.33 5.11
C TYR A 240 -7.71 14.28 5.92
N ALA A 241 -8.17 13.23 5.24
CA ALA A 241 -8.80 12.08 5.88
C ALA A 241 -8.11 10.79 5.43
N LEU A 242 -7.91 9.84 6.35
CA LEU A 242 -7.29 8.55 6.05
C LEU A 242 -8.11 7.44 6.68
N LEU A 243 -8.64 6.55 5.85
CA LEU A 243 -9.14 5.26 6.32
C LEU A 243 -8.03 4.21 6.15
N THR A 244 -7.52 3.66 7.23
CA THR A 244 -6.45 2.64 7.19
C THR A 244 -6.77 1.46 8.09
N SER A 245 -6.26 0.30 7.72
CA SER A 245 -6.26 -0.91 8.55
C SER A 245 -4.85 -1.49 8.72
N ARG A 246 -3.81 -0.79 8.26
CA ARG A 246 -2.42 -1.20 8.47
C ARG A 246 -2.10 -1.13 9.96
N TYR A 247 -1.46 -2.14 10.52
CA TYR A 247 -1.13 -2.12 11.94
C TYR A 247 0.12 -1.29 12.25
N ASP A 248 0.97 -0.99 11.27
CA ASP A 248 2.23 -0.25 11.45
C ASP A 248 2.08 1.28 11.39
N SER A 249 0.86 1.80 11.16
CA SER A 249 0.65 3.23 10.87
C SER A 249 0.05 4.06 12.01
N TYR A 250 -0.08 3.51 13.24
CA TYR A 250 -0.65 4.25 14.38
C TYR A 250 0.21 5.46 14.77
N ASP A 251 1.51 5.25 14.96
CA ASP A 251 2.43 6.31 15.41
C ASP A 251 2.64 7.36 14.33
N MET A 252 2.76 6.95 13.07
CA MET A 252 2.85 7.87 11.92
C MET A 252 1.68 8.86 11.88
N SER A 253 0.44 8.38 12.02
CA SER A 253 -0.73 9.27 12.06
C SER A 253 -0.65 10.29 13.21
N LYS A 254 -0.17 9.86 14.39
CA LYS A 254 0.01 10.75 15.54
C LYS A 254 1.08 11.81 15.27
N GLN A 255 2.22 11.42 14.71
CA GLN A 255 3.33 12.32 14.37
C GLN A 255 2.94 13.35 13.32
N LEU A 256 2.14 12.96 12.32
CA LEU A 256 1.58 13.88 11.33
C LEU A 256 0.51 14.85 11.88
N GLY A 257 0.15 14.72 13.16
CA GLY A 257 -0.80 15.62 13.84
C GLY A 257 -2.26 15.36 13.48
N VAL A 258 -2.60 14.19 12.92
CA VAL A 258 -3.98 13.86 12.55
C VAL A 258 -4.68 13.10 13.69
N LYS A 259 -5.98 13.36 13.87
CA LYS A 259 -6.77 12.87 14.98
C LYS A 259 -7.54 11.62 14.59
N LEU A 260 -7.56 10.63 15.48
CA LEU A 260 -8.44 9.47 15.32
C LEU A 260 -9.89 9.91 15.52
N ILE A 261 -10.74 9.69 14.51
CA ILE A 261 -12.17 9.99 14.58
C ILE A 261 -12.96 8.79 15.08
N TRP A 262 -12.69 7.61 14.50
CA TRP A 262 -13.29 6.37 14.95
C TRP A 262 -12.41 5.17 14.60
N GLU A 263 -12.63 4.07 15.32
CA GLU A 263 -12.01 2.76 15.08
C GLU A 263 -13.11 1.69 15.07
N ASP A 264 -13.07 0.76 14.12
CA ASP A 264 -14.09 -0.28 13.91
C ASP A 264 -13.58 -1.65 14.40
N LYS A 265 -13.64 -1.84 15.73
CA LYS A 265 -13.19 -3.08 16.38
C LYS A 265 -14.06 -4.29 15.99
N GLU A 266 -15.34 -4.08 15.74
CA GLU A 266 -16.25 -5.13 15.30
C GLU A 266 -15.86 -5.63 13.89
N ALA A 267 -15.53 -4.71 12.97
CA ALA A 267 -15.02 -5.09 11.66
C ALA A 267 -13.73 -5.90 11.76
N LYS A 268 -12.82 -5.53 12.67
CA LYS A 268 -11.57 -6.27 12.92
C LYS A 268 -11.83 -7.73 13.23
N GLU A 269 -12.71 -7.99 14.19
CA GLU A 269 -13.04 -9.35 14.65
C GLU A 269 -13.72 -10.16 13.55
N LYS A 270 -14.76 -9.60 12.91
CA LYS A 270 -15.51 -10.26 11.83
C LYS A 270 -14.63 -10.62 10.64
N GLN A 271 -13.63 -9.80 10.32
CA GLN A 271 -12.76 -9.97 9.16
C GLN A 271 -11.38 -10.56 9.52
N LYS A 272 -11.17 -10.95 10.79
CA LYS A 272 -9.92 -11.51 11.31
C LYS A 272 -8.69 -10.65 10.97
N MET A 273 -8.85 -9.33 11.03
CA MET A 273 -7.79 -8.37 10.70
C MET A 273 -6.83 -8.18 11.88
N ILE A 274 -5.56 -7.88 11.60
CA ILE A 274 -4.57 -7.59 12.64
C ILE A 274 -4.89 -6.28 13.37
N ALA A 275 -5.24 -5.24 12.63
CA ALA A 275 -5.66 -3.95 13.16
C ALA A 275 -7.05 -3.57 12.66
N ALA A 276 -7.77 -2.81 13.48
CA ALA A 276 -9.09 -2.33 13.14
C ALA A 276 -9.02 -1.27 12.04
N PRO A 277 -9.97 -1.27 11.08
CA PRO A 277 -10.20 -0.13 10.22
C PRO A 277 -10.42 1.12 11.08
N ARG A 278 -9.75 2.21 10.73
CA ARG A 278 -9.78 3.45 11.49
C ARG A 278 -9.71 4.65 10.59
N LEU A 279 -10.52 5.65 10.91
CA LEU A 279 -10.55 6.94 10.22
C LEU A 279 -9.78 7.97 11.02
N TYR A 280 -8.79 8.59 10.38
CA TYR A 280 -8.12 9.78 10.87
C TYR A 280 -8.57 11.01 10.09
N GLU A 281 -8.55 12.17 10.74
CA GLU A 281 -8.87 13.47 10.16
C GLU A 281 -7.90 14.53 10.69
N GLY A 282 -7.52 15.46 9.82
CA GLY A 282 -6.79 16.65 10.24
C GLY A 282 -6.33 17.47 9.03
N ASN A 283 -5.20 18.14 9.22
CA ASN A 283 -4.42 18.77 8.16
C ASN A 283 -2.94 18.72 8.58
N PHE A 284 -2.06 19.13 7.68
CA PHE A 284 -0.62 19.07 7.90
C PHE A 284 -0.02 20.43 8.29
N TYR A 285 -0.83 21.46 8.58
CA TYR A 285 -0.30 22.82 8.82
C TYR A 285 0.70 22.88 9.96
N ASN A 286 0.38 22.28 11.12
CA ASN A 286 1.28 22.34 12.26
C ASN A 286 2.51 21.47 12.07
N PHE A 287 2.36 20.35 11.36
CA PHE A 287 3.47 19.45 11.06
C PHE A 287 4.44 20.09 10.04
N LEU A 288 3.95 20.79 9.02
CA LEU A 288 4.76 21.39 7.95
C LEU A 288 5.34 22.78 8.27
N LYS A 289 4.97 23.40 9.39
CA LYS A 289 5.62 24.61 9.91
C LYS A 289 7.05 24.35 10.32
#